data_AF-A0A382UKY7-F1
#
_entry.id   AF-A0A382UKY7-F1
#
_cell.length_a   1.000
_cell.length_b   1.000
_cell.length_c   1.000
_cell.angle_alpha   90.00
_cell.angle_beta   90.00
_cell.angle_gamma   90.00
#
_symmetry.space_group_name_H-M   'P 1'
#
loop_
_entity.id
_entity.type
_entity.pdbx_description
1 polymer ?
#
loop_
_entity_poly.entity_id
_entity_poly.type
_entity_poly.pdbx_seq_one_letter_code
_entity_poly.pdbx_strand_id
1 'polypeptide(L)' 'MHPAGAGGAYLPMPTALAKSGIPVIYCNSRYRGVDSGLIMEKVVLDLGACVREAKEKLGYKKVILGGWSGGGSLSL' A
#
# COMPACT_ATOMS: atom_id res chain seq x y z
N MET A 1 -1.65 0.13 -0.96
CA MET A 1 -2.65 0.13 0.14
C MET A 1 -4.02 0.47 -0.45
N HIS A 2 -5.10 -0.10 0.08
CA HIS A 2 -6.46 0.43 -0.12
C HIS A 2 -6.97 1.03 1.21
N PRO A 3 -7.55 2.24 1.23
CA PRO A 3 -7.85 2.94 2.48
C PRO A 3 -8.69 2.14 3.49
N ALA A 4 -9.73 1.44 3.04
CA ALA A 4 -10.54 0.56 3.89
C ALA A 4 -10.54 -0.91 3.45
N GLY A 5 -9.82 -1.25 2.38
CA GLY A 5 -10.00 -2.52 1.67
C GLY A 5 -8.84 -3.48 1.88
N ALA A 6 -9.13 -4.78 1.87
CA ALA A 6 -8.10 -5.81 1.78
C ALA A 6 -7.74 -6.17 0.32
N GLY A 7 -8.48 -5.63 -0.65
CA GLY A 7 -8.58 -6.16 -2.01
C GLY A 7 -7.34 -6.04 -2.90
N GLY A 8 -6.41 -5.14 -2.60
CA GLY A 8 -5.34 -4.85 -3.55
C GLY A 8 -4.28 -5.96 -3.66
N ALA A 9 -4.18 -6.87 -2.69
CA ALA A 9 -3.27 -8.03 -2.78
C ALA A 9 -3.74 -9.08 -3.81
N TYR A 10 -5.04 -9.13 -4.12
CA TYR A 10 -5.63 -10.09 -5.06
C TYR A 10 -5.61 -9.61 -6.51
N LEU A 11 -5.19 -8.37 -6.75
CA LEU A 11 -5.07 -7.84 -8.10
C LEU A 11 -3.97 -8.60 -8.86
N PRO A 12 -4.09 -8.74 -10.19
CA PRO A 12 -3.10 -9.44 -10.99
C PRO A 12 -1.73 -8.75 -10.98
N MET A 13 -1.70 -7.42 -10.77
CA MET A 13 -0.49 -6.60 -10.84
C MET A 13 0.57 -6.96 -9.77
N PRO A 14 0.25 -7.04 -8.46
CA PRO A 14 1.21 -7.53 -7.45
C PRO A 14 1.85 -8.88 -7.80
N THR A 15 1.05 -9.86 -8.22
CA THR A 15 1.55 -11.19 -8.58
C THR A 15 2.43 -11.15 -9.83
N ALA A 16 2.03 -10.38 -10.85
CA ALA A 16 2.80 -10.24 -12.08
C ALA A 16 4.17 -9.58 -11.82
N LEU A 17 4.19 -8.48 -11.05
CA LEU A 17 5.44 -7.79 -10.69
C LEU A 17 6.39 -8.70 -9.90
N ALA A 18 5.87 -9.44 -8.92
CA ALA A 18 6.66 -10.41 -8.17
C ALA A 18 7.24 -11.51 -9.08
N LYS A 19 6.45 -12.04 -10.03
CA LYS A 19 6.92 -13.02 -11.03
C LYS A 19 8.00 -12.45 -11.96
N SER A 20 8.00 -11.14 -12.22
CA SER A 20 9.04 -10.44 -12.97
C SER A 20 10.27 -10.06 -12.13
N GLY A 21 10.36 -10.53 -10.86
CA GLY A 21 11.49 -10.25 -9.98
C GLY A 21 11.46 -8.85 -9.34
N ILE A 22 10.34 -8.14 -9.43
CA ILE A 22 10.16 -6.83 -8.79
C ILE A 22 9.58 -7.06 -7.39
N PRO A 23 10.27 -6.66 -6.30
CA PRO A 23 9.73 -6.78 -4.96
C PRO A 23 8.47 -5.93 -4.79
N VAL A 24 7.40 -6.54 -4.26
CA VAL A 24 6.11 -5.87 -4.04
C VAL A 24 5.76 -5.89 -2.56
N ILE A 25 5.29 -4.76 -2.04
CA ILE A 25 4.73 -4.65 -0.70
C ILE A 25 3.26 -4.25 -0.82
N TYR A 26 2.38 -5.06 -0.24
CA TYR A 26 0.99 -4.67 0.00
C TYR A 26 0.78 -4.38 1.48
N CYS A 27 0.69 -3.10 1.83
CA CYS A 27 0.36 -2.65 3.18
C CYS A 27 -1.13 -2.38 3.34
N ASN A 28 -1.69 -2.84 4.46
CA ASN A 28 -3.03 -2.50 4.91
C ASN A 28 -2.98 -1.22 5.75
N SER A 29 -4.05 -0.44 5.70
CA SER A 29 -4.30 0.60 6.68
C SER A 29 -4.82 0.00 7.99
N ARG A 30 -4.88 0.81 9.04
CA ARG A 30 -5.60 0.49 10.28
C ARG A 30 -7.12 0.30 10.10
N TYR A 31 -7.68 0.67 8.95
CA TYR A 31 -9.12 0.65 8.65
C TYR A 31 -9.54 -0.54 7.77
N ARG A 32 -8.73 -1.59 7.69
CA ARG A 32 -9.05 -2.77 6.86
C ARG A 32 -10.41 -3.36 7.24
N GLY A 33 -11.34 -3.37 6.29
CA GLY A 33 -12.69 -3.91 6.43
C GLY A 33 -13.71 -2.95 7.08
N VAL A 34 -13.32 -1.72 7.40
CA VAL A 34 -14.19 -0.73 8.06
C VAL A 34 -13.94 0.66 7.48
N ASP A 35 -14.92 1.23 6.78
CA ASP A 35 -14.85 2.55 6.16
C ASP A 35 -15.57 3.66 6.97
N SER A 36 -16.56 3.31 7.79
CA SER A 36 -17.42 4.25 8.52
C SER A 36 -16.70 5.25 9.44
N GLY A 37 -15.51 4.91 9.93
CA GLY A 37 -14.66 5.77 10.77
C GLY A 37 -13.36 6.18 10.12
N LEU A 38 -13.21 5.99 8.80
CA LEU A 38 -11.97 6.20 8.09
C LEU A 38 -11.59 7.68 8.07
N ILE A 39 -10.35 7.97 8.44
CA ILE A 39 -9.72 9.29 8.31
C ILE A 39 -8.53 9.14 7.37
N MET A 40 -8.55 9.84 6.24
CA MET A 40 -7.53 9.69 5.19
C MET A 40 -6.13 10.06 5.67
N GLU A 41 -5.99 11.06 6.53
CA GLU A 41 -4.72 11.48 7.11
C GLU A 41 -4.08 10.36 7.94
N LYS A 42 -4.89 9.57 8.65
CA LYS A 42 -4.39 8.40 9.40
C LYS A 42 -3.95 7.27 8.47
N VAL A 43 -4.64 7.10 7.34
CA VAL A 43 -4.23 6.15 6.28
C VAL A 43 -2.88 6.55 5.67
N VAL A 44 -2.67 7.84 5.42
CA VAL A 44 -1.38 8.36 4.90
C VAL A 44 -0.26 8.13 5.91
N LEU A 45 -0.51 8.31 7.21
CA LEU A 45 0.48 7.98 8.25
C LEU A 45 0.84 6.49 8.25
N ASP A 46 -0.13 5.59 8.07
CA ASP A 46 0.10 4.14 7.98
C ASP A 46 0.93 3.79 6.73
N LEU A 47 0.62 4.41 5.58
CA LEU A 47 1.41 4.27 4.37
C LEU A 47 2.85 4.78 4.59
N GLY A 48 3.01 5.93 5.24
CA GLY A 48 4.32 6.48 5.59
C GLY A 48 5.14 5.54 6.48
N ALA A 49 4.52 4.88 7.46
CA ALA A 49 5.18 3.88 8.28
C ALA A 49 5.67 2.68 7.45
N CYS A 50 4.86 2.21 6.49
CA CYS A 50 5.27 1.15 5.56
C CYS A 50 6.44 1.57 4.66
N VAL A 51 6.40 2.79 4.11
CA VAL A 51 7.50 3.33 3.28
C VAL A 51 8.77 3.45 4.10
N ARG A 52 8.68 3.91 5.35
CA ARG A 52 9.82 4.00 6.26
C ARG A 52 10.45 2.64 6.52
N GLU A 53 9.64 1.62 6.83
CA GLU A 53 10.12 0.24 7.01
C GLU A 53 10.89 -0.26 5.77
N ALA A 54 10.32 -0.02 4.58
CA ALA A 54 10.95 -0.42 3.33
C ALA A 54 12.32 0.26 3.12
N LYS A 55 12.43 1.56 3.44
CA LYS A 55 13.68 2.31 3.22
C LYS A 55 14.73 2.05 4.30
N GLU A 56 14.32 2.07 5.57
CA GLU A 56 15.24 2.04 6.72
C GLU A 56 15.62 0.63 7.15
N LYS A 57 14.68 -0.33 7.11
CA LYS A 57 14.93 -1.70 7.58
C LYS A 57 15.17 -2.69 6.45
N LEU A 58 14.42 -2.57 5.35
CA LEU A 58 14.58 -3.47 4.20
C LEU A 58 15.61 -2.96 3.17
N GLY A 59 16.13 -1.74 3.34
CA GLY A 59 17.22 -1.19 2.52
C GLY A 59 16.83 -0.74 1.11
N TYR A 60 15.53 -0.57 0.81
CA TYR A 60 15.09 -0.11 -0.50
C TYR A 60 15.37 1.38 -0.70
N LYS A 61 16.18 1.73 -1.70
CA LYS A 61 16.49 3.13 -2.03
C LYS A 61 15.32 3.87 -2.67
N LYS A 62 14.54 3.18 -3.50
CA LYS A 62 13.41 3.72 -4.26
C LYS A 62 12.16 2.92 -3.94
N VAL A 63 11.07 3.62 -3.64
CA VAL A 63 9.73 3.05 -3.46
C VAL A 63 8.83 3.68 -4.51
N ILE A 64 8.10 2.85 -5.26
CA ILE A 64 7.14 3.28 -6.27
C ILE A 64 5.76 2.99 -5.71
N LEU A 65 4.89 4.00 -5.68
CA LEU A 65 3.50 3.83 -5.24
C LEU A 65 2.64 3.43 -6.44
N GLY A 66 1.94 2.31 -6.31
CA GLY A 66 0.94 1.85 -7.27
C GLY A 66 -0.43 1.83 -6.61
N GLY A 67 -1.38 2.56 -7.21
CA GLY A 67 -2.72 2.74 -6.67
C GLY A 67 -3.81 2.25 -7.63
N TRP A 68 -4.85 1.62 -7.07
CA TRP A 68 -6.05 1.21 -7.80
C TRP A 68 -7.30 1.62 -7.01
N SER A 69 -8.31 2.15 -7.70
CA SER A 69 -9.55 2.64 -7.07
C SER A 69 -9.25 3.59 -5.90
N GLY A 70 -9.78 3.34 -4.69
CA GLY A 70 -9.48 4.14 -3.49
C GLY A 70 -7.99 4.14 -3.10
N GLY A 71 -7.19 3.16 -3.54
CA GLY A 71 -5.73 3.20 -3.37
C GLY A 71 -5.04 4.21 -4.30
N GLY A 72 -5.70 4.62 -5.38
CA GLY A 72 -5.21 5.61 -6.34
C GLY A 72 -4.94 6.97 -5.68
N SER A 73 -5.85 7.42 -4.81
CA SER A 73 -5.71 8.70 -4.09
C SER A 73 -4.53 8.73 -3.11
N LEU A 74 -3.97 7.58 -2.74
CA LEU A 74 -2.76 7.47 -1.91
C LEU A 74 -1.46 7.44 -2.72
N SER A 75 -1.56 7.39 -4.06
CA SER A 75 -0.41 7.23 -4.97
C SER A 75 -0.21 8.44 -5.87
N LEU A 76 -0.88 9.56 -5.56
CA LEU A 76 -0.74 10.85 -6.24
C LEU A 76 0.42 11.68 -5.66
#